data_AF-A0A317M937-F1
#
_entry.id   AF-A0A317M937-F1
#
_cell.length_a   1.000
_cell.length_b   1.000
_cell.length_c   1.000
_cell.angle_alpha   90.00
_cell.angle_beta   90.00
_cell.angle_gamma   90.00
#
_symmetry.space_group_name_H-M   'P 1'
#
loop_
_entity.id
_entity.type
_entity.pdbx_description
1 polymer ?
#
loop_
_entity_poly.entity_id
_entity_poly.type
_entity_poly.pdbx_seq_one_letter_code
_entity_poly.pdbx_strand_id
1 'polypeptide(L)'
;MTDTHPNPSAVPVTDDDDATLVREYLYDVHYRWQAIHAEGQGGLDDPARPPLFTLPAEPRRRFPLPTGPRHRIGPLGAALRDEHTRPGAGPGGSGPDHGSDLERLGELLFYGYGFSRMDIGPQVEWPWHRTVASARCFYPVELSVWSDAAPGGVHRYDPAHHELSELRDDVGLSDLAAAAAAELDGARTVLVVTARLGKTAFRYRNYAYRLVTQEAGLVLGNLQVVASALGLGGHARLRFLDEAVARLLALPDDDSESVLALLPLWDGAQAPTAPGHRTAAPVPPRRTVVPVAGGNGIEPALSYRTLAVERASRLHDPAELEPVKAPVSTPLVGAEAAVPGADPDLPLAPLRRVSGTDTGAAVVRRDSGPDVFLPAAKPVPLGVVADLLLDAVRPTADDLWHETAPPEVGVHVIAGAVTDLPQGHYRLVDGALRTVSHGDLRPPFQAMDVWRTEINARTAPLMVAVTADTERLLEHHPRRAFRATQLLTGVVAQRVSLAAAAHGLSARVTNSYDADECARLLGLDGEREIPVFLLVLGEPNAPWHLGTRVRP
;
A
#
# COMPACT_ATOMS: atom_id res chain seq x y z
N MET A 1 -19.72 -29.90 -6.85
CA MET A 1 -19.70 -29.71 -8.32
C MET A 1 -19.11 -28.33 -8.52
N THR A 2 -17.91 -28.30 -9.07
CA THR A 2 -17.10 -27.10 -9.31
C THR A 2 -17.67 -26.37 -10.51
N ASP A 3 -18.45 -25.32 -10.29
CA ASP A 3 -18.58 -24.27 -11.30
C ASP A 3 -17.26 -23.49 -11.29
N THR A 4 -16.28 -24.00 -12.04
CA THR A 4 -15.12 -23.21 -12.43
C THR A 4 -15.62 -22.03 -13.25
N HIS A 5 -15.20 -20.80 -12.91
CA HIS A 5 -15.45 -19.60 -13.68
C HIS A 5 -15.27 -19.86 -15.19
N PRO A 6 -16.10 -19.26 -16.07
CA PRO A 6 -16.41 -19.79 -17.40
C PRO A 6 -15.28 -19.76 -18.43
N ASN A 7 -14.03 -19.49 -18.06
CA ASN A 7 -12.91 -19.49 -18.99
C ASN A 7 -11.59 -19.83 -18.28
N PRO A 8 -11.07 -21.07 -18.41
CA PRO A 8 -9.85 -21.54 -17.74
C PRO A 8 -8.54 -21.15 -18.47
N SER A 9 -8.62 -20.48 -19.62
CA SER A 9 -7.45 -20.00 -20.36
C SER A 9 -7.26 -18.49 -20.20
N ALA A 10 -6.01 -18.04 -19.98
CA ALA A 10 -5.67 -16.64 -20.15
C ALA A 10 -5.96 -16.23 -21.61
N VAL A 11 -6.80 -15.20 -21.80
CA VAL A 11 -7.12 -14.71 -23.14
C VAL A 11 -5.89 -13.96 -23.67
N PRO A 12 -5.46 -14.19 -24.93
CA PRO A 12 -4.42 -13.37 -25.54
C PRO A 12 -4.82 -11.90 -25.46
N VAL A 13 -3.89 -11.03 -25.06
CA VAL A 13 -4.11 -9.58 -25.09
C VAL A 13 -4.44 -9.19 -26.54
N THR A 14 -5.69 -8.84 -26.82
CA THR A 14 -6.11 -8.30 -28.12
C THR A 14 -5.83 -6.79 -28.12
N ASP A 15 -5.68 -6.19 -29.32
CA ASP A 15 -5.49 -4.74 -29.53
C ASP A 15 -6.75 -3.90 -29.16
N ASP A 16 -7.42 -4.22 -28.06
CA ASP A 16 -8.60 -3.52 -27.56
C ASP A 16 -8.23 -2.37 -26.59
N ASP A 17 -9.20 -1.48 -26.40
CA ASP A 17 -9.21 -0.32 -25.50
C ASP A 17 -8.50 -0.58 -24.15
N ASP A 18 -7.65 0.35 -23.70
CA ASP A 18 -6.82 0.24 -22.49
C ASP A 18 -7.64 -0.14 -21.24
N ALA A 19 -8.89 0.34 -21.15
CA ALA A 19 -9.82 0.00 -20.07
C ALA A 19 -10.17 -1.50 -20.03
N THR A 20 -10.31 -2.13 -21.20
CA THR A 20 -10.56 -3.58 -21.32
C THR A 20 -9.35 -4.36 -20.83
N LEU A 21 -8.14 -3.97 -21.23
CA LEU A 21 -6.90 -4.60 -20.76
C LEU A 21 -6.75 -4.50 -19.24
N VAL A 22 -7.05 -3.34 -18.66
CA VAL A 22 -7.04 -3.14 -17.20
C VAL A 22 -8.03 -4.09 -16.50
N ARG A 23 -9.26 -4.21 -17.02
CA ARG A 23 -10.28 -5.13 -16.49
C ARG A 23 -9.83 -6.59 -16.60
N GLU A 24 -9.31 -7.01 -17.75
CA GLU A 24 -8.83 -8.36 -17.98
C GLU A 24 -7.66 -8.73 -17.08
N TYR A 25 -6.67 -7.85 -16.97
CA TYR A 25 -5.53 -8.08 -16.09
C TYR A 25 -5.97 -8.17 -14.62
N LEU A 26 -6.85 -7.26 -14.19
CA LEU A 26 -7.44 -7.30 -12.85
C LEU A 26 -8.10 -8.65 -12.57
N TYR A 27 -8.93 -9.13 -13.48
CA TYR A 27 -9.58 -10.44 -13.35
C TYR A 27 -8.57 -11.58 -13.31
N ASP A 28 -7.64 -11.62 -14.27
CA ASP A 28 -6.74 -12.76 -14.42
C ASP A 28 -5.76 -12.88 -13.25
N VAL A 29 -5.25 -11.78 -12.68
CA VAL A 29 -4.34 -11.88 -11.52
C VAL A 29 -5.04 -12.22 -10.21
N HIS A 30 -6.37 -12.18 -10.15
CA HIS A 30 -7.12 -12.66 -8.99
C HIS A 30 -7.63 -14.08 -9.21
N TYR A 31 -8.24 -14.37 -10.35
CA TYR A 31 -9.01 -15.61 -10.58
C TYR A 31 -8.41 -16.58 -11.59
N ARG A 32 -7.44 -16.14 -12.41
CA ARG A 32 -6.61 -17.03 -13.28
C ARG A 32 -5.14 -17.00 -12.90
N TRP A 33 -4.91 -16.71 -11.63
CA TRP A 33 -3.62 -16.33 -11.11
C TRP A 33 -2.61 -17.49 -11.19
N GLN A 34 -3.05 -18.76 -11.17
CA GLN A 34 -2.16 -19.92 -11.28
C GLN A 34 -1.41 -19.93 -12.63
N ALA A 35 -2.10 -19.60 -13.72
CA ALA A 35 -1.49 -19.57 -15.06
C ALA A 35 -0.44 -18.46 -15.15
N ILE A 36 -0.77 -17.26 -14.67
CA ILE A 36 0.14 -16.10 -14.69
C ILE A 36 1.33 -16.31 -13.73
N HIS A 37 1.09 -16.87 -12.54
CA HIS A 37 2.12 -17.07 -11.54
C HIS A 37 3.09 -18.20 -11.92
N ALA A 38 2.62 -19.26 -12.61
CA ALA A 38 3.46 -20.38 -13.06
C ALA A 38 4.58 -19.97 -14.02
N GLU A 39 4.46 -18.81 -14.67
CA GLU A 39 5.49 -18.23 -15.53
C GLU A 39 6.70 -17.70 -14.73
N GLY A 40 6.57 -17.54 -13.40
CA GLY A 40 7.62 -17.07 -12.51
C GLY A 40 8.68 -18.13 -12.16
N GLN A 41 9.97 -17.83 -12.40
CA GLN A 41 11.07 -18.80 -12.18
C GLN A 41 12.30 -18.27 -11.40
N GLY A 42 12.42 -16.97 -11.08
CA GLY A 42 13.63 -16.40 -10.46
C GLY A 42 13.95 -16.95 -9.06
N GLY A 43 15.21 -17.19 -8.70
CA GLY A 43 15.62 -17.67 -7.37
C GLY A 43 16.37 -16.60 -6.56
N LEU A 44 16.66 -16.88 -5.28
CA LEU A 44 17.57 -16.03 -4.48
C LEU A 44 18.98 -15.96 -5.07
N ASP A 45 19.44 -17.09 -5.61
CA ASP A 45 20.75 -17.28 -6.25
C ASP A 45 20.73 -16.93 -7.75
N ASP A 46 19.63 -16.35 -8.24
CA ASP A 46 19.52 -15.96 -9.64
C ASP A 46 20.56 -14.87 -9.95
N PRO A 47 21.53 -15.12 -10.84
CA PRO A 47 22.53 -14.11 -11.20
C PRO A 47 21.91 -12.89 -11.90
N ALA A 48 20.68 -12.99 -12.41
CA ALA A 48 19.91 -11.88 -12.96
C ALA A 48 19.07 -11.12 -11.92
N ARG A 49 19.15 -11.49 -10.62
CA ARG A 49 18.42 -10.83 -9.54
C ARG A 49 18.80 -9.33 -9.47
N PRO A 50 17.81 -8.42 -9.53
CA PRO A 50 18.06 -6.99 -9.37
C PRO A 50 18.60 -6.64 -7.98
N PRO A 51 19.40 -5.57 -7.85
CA PRO A 51 19.90 -5.13 -6.55
C PRO A 51 18.73 -4.69 -5.64
N LEU A 52 18.82 -5.05 -4.36
CA LEU A 52 17.82 -4.69 -3.33
C LEU A 52 17.72 -3.17 -3.13
N PHE A 53 18.88 -2.50 -3.13
CA PHE A 53 18.99 -1.06 -3.02
C PHE A 53 19.36 -0.49 -4.38
N THR A 54 18.55 0.46 -4.86
CA THR A 54 18.83 1.18 -6.10
C THR A 54 19.72 2.36 -5.76
N LEU A 55 20.87 2.44 -6.41
CA LEU A 55 21.71 3.65 -6.40
C LEU A 55 21.72 4.25 -7.81
N PRO A 56 21.77 5.58 -7.94
CA PRO A 56 22.14 6.19 -9.22
C PRO A 56 23.53 5.71 -9.64
N ALA A 57 23.80 5.57 -10.95
CA ALA A 57 25.07 5.04 -11.44
C ALA A 57 26.25 5.88 -10.99
N GLU A 58 26.09 7.19 -10.99
CA GLU A 58 26.92 8.13 -10.27
C GLU A 58 26.05 9.35 -9.88
N PRO A 59 25.50 9.44 -8.65
CA PRO A 59 24.78 10.63 -8.25
C PRO A 59 25.73 11.82 -8.28
N ARG A 60 25.33 12.92 -8.94
CA ARG A 60 26.12 14.15 -9.00
C ARG A 60 26.46 14.65 -7.61
N ARG A 61 25.51 14.54 -6.68
CA ARG A 61 25.63 14.92 -5.27
C ARG A 61 24.80 13.99 -4.39
N ARG A 62 25.31 13.71 -3.19
CA ARG A 62 24.63 12.95 -2.13
C ARG A 62 24.52 13.84 -0.91
N PHE A 63 23.35 13.85 -0.28
CA PHE A 63 23.04 14.72 0.85
C PHE A 63 22.59 13.85 2.03
N PRO A 64 23.47 13.60 3.01
CA PRO A 64 23.12 12.85 4.21
C PRO A 64 21.92 13.48 4.91
N LEU A 65 20.95 12.65 5.29
CA LEU A 65 19.85 13.10 6.13
C LEU A 65 20.26 12.91 7.59
N PRO A 66 19.90 13.85 8.48
CA PRO A 66 20.25 13.76 9.88
C PRO A 66 19.58 12.52 10.50
N THR A 67 20.40 11.62 11.01
CA THR A 67 19.95 10.51 11.85
C THR A 67 19.69 11.08 13.25
N GLY A 68 18.52 11.70 13.43
CA GLY A 68 18.12 12.18 14.75
C GLY A 68 18.11 11.05 15.79
N PRO A 69 18.17 11.35 17.10
CA PRO A 69 17.96 10.39 18.17
C PRO A 69 16.49 9.89 18.17
N ARG A 70 16.13 9.06 17.17
CA ARG A 70 14.83 8.38 16.97
C ARG A 70 13.70 9.00 17.81
N HIS A 71 13.21 10.16 17.39
CA HIS A 71 12.22 10.87 18.16
C HIS A 71 10.90 10.09 18.18
N ARG A 72 10.15 10.32 19.25
CA ARG A 72 8.74 9.95 19.30
C ARG A 72 7.98 10.95 18.45
N ILE A 73 7.62 10.54 17.24
CA ILE A 73 6.98 11.42 16.25
C ILE A 73 5.50 11.65 16.53
N GLY A 74 4.94 11.14 17.63
CA GLY A 74 3.58 11.46 18.09
C GLY A 74 2.69 10.22 18.26
N PRO A 75 1.49 10.38 18.83
CA PRO A 75 0.60 9.24 19.11
C PRO A 75 -0.04 8.67 17.83
N LEU A 76 0.10 7.35 17.63
CA LEU A 76 -0.41 6.63 16.46
C LEU A 76 -1.92 6.81 16.29
N GLY A 77 -2.69 6.78 17.38
CA GLY A 77 -4.14 6.95 17.28
C GLY A 77 -4.53 8.34 16.78
N ALA A 78 -3.78 9.40 17.10
CA ALA A 78 -4.05 10.72 16.53
C ALA A 78 -3.63 10.75 15.06
N ALA A 79 -2.45 10.21 14.71
CA ALA A 79 -2.00 10.13 13.33
C ALA A 79 -2.99 9.38 12.41
N LEU A 80 -3.52 8.24 12.86
CA LEU A 80 -4.56 7.46 12.17
C LEU A 80 -5.96 8.11 12.20
N ARG A 81 -6.15 9.27 12.81
CA ARG A 81 -7.42 10.03 12.75
C ARG A 81 -7.25 11.34 12.00
N ASP A 82 -6.11 11.98 12.21
CA ASP A 82 -5.78 13.31 11.72
C ASP A 82 -5.34 13.26 10.25
N GLU A 83 -4.74 12.14 9.81
CA GLU A 83 -4.59 11.79 8.39
C GLU A 83 -5.92 11.90 7.62
N HIS A 84 -7.04 11.65 8.31
CA HIS A 84 -8.38 11.60 7.73
C HIS A 84 -9.21 12.85 7.93
N THR A 85 -8.88 13.71 8.90
CA THR A 85 -9.53 15.03 8.97
C THR A 85 -9.12 15.83 7.76
N ARG A 86 -10.11 16.32 7.00
CA ARG A 86 -9.92 17.30 5.90
C ARG A 86 -8.73 18.19 6.26
N PRO A 87 -7.63 18.16 5.50
CA PRO A 87 -6.44 18.93 5.86
C PRO A 87 -6.86 20.39 6.06
N GLY A 88 -6.44 21.00 7.18
CA GLY A 88 -6.92 22.32 7.63
C GLY A 88 -8.11 22.33 8.62
N ALA A 89 -8.72 21.18 8.97
CA ALA A 89 -9.83 21.10 9.93
C ALA A 89 -9.46 20.60 11.35
N GLY A 90 -8.21 20.17 11.57
CA GLY A 90 -7.72 19.66 12.86
C GLY A 90 -7.24 20.78 13.81
N PRO A 91 -7.22 20.53 15.14
CA PRO A 91 -6.69 21.50 16.10
C PRO A 91 -5.20 21.72 15.80
N GLY A 92 -4.76 22.98 15.82
CA GLY A 92 -3.37 23.40 15.58
C GLY A 92 -2.37 22.91 16.65
N GLY A 93 -2.28 21.60 16.85
CA GLY A 93 -1.19 20.98 17.59
C GLY A 93 0.09 21.21 16.79
N SER A 94 1.05 21.90 17.40
CA SER A 94 2.43 21.82 16.94
C SER A 94 2.79 20.34 16.86
N GLY A 95 3.26 19.87 15.70
CA GLY A 95 3.93 18.57 15.63
C GLY A 95 5.06 18.49 16.67
N PRO A 96 5.69 17.33 16.83
CA PRO A 96 6.84 17.23 17.71
C PRO A 96 7.86 18.34 17.40
N ASP A 97 8.51 18.88 18.42
CA ASP A 97 9.53 19.92 18.27
C ASP A 97 10.74 19.30 17.55
N HIS A 98 10.84 19.53 16.25
CA HIS A 98 11.97 19.11 15.42
C HIS A 98 13.06 20.19 15.50
N GLY A 99 14.33 19.79 15.60
CA GLY A 99 15.43 20.75 15.62
C GLY A 99 15.63 21.48 14.28
N SER A 100 15.10 20.93 13.17
CA SER A 100 15.03 21.58 11.86
C SER A 100 14.03 20.91 10.89
N ASP A 101 13.68 21.59 9.80
CA ASP A 101 12.85 21.02 8.72
C ASP A 101 13.56 19.84 8.00
N LEU A 102 14.90 19.87 7.92
CA LEU A 102 15.68 18.78 7.34
C LEU A 102 15.63 17.51 8.21
N GLU A 103 15.59 17.66 9.54
CA GLU A 103 15.34 16.55 10.47
C GLU A 103 13.94 15.98 10.29
N ARG A 104 12.91 16.83 10.19
CA ARG A 104 11.54 16.38 9.92
C ARG A 104 11.43 15.61 8.59
N LEU A 105 12.12 16.06 7.54
CA LEU A 105 12.23 15.33 6.27
C LEU A 105 12.94 13.98 6.43
N GLY A 106 14.05 13.96 7.17
CA GLY A 106 14.76 12.71 7.51
C GLY A 106 13.85 11.71 8.20
N GLU A 107 13.10 12.15 9.21
CA GLU A 107 12.15 11.29 9.93
C GLU A 107 11.01 10.79 9.05
N LEU A 108 10.44 11.67 8.21
CA LEU A 108 9.42 11.30 7.24
C LEU A 108 9.89 10.17 6.32
N LEU A 109 11.10 10.27 5.78
CA LEU A 109 11.66 9.27 4.86
C LEU A 109 12.10 8.00 5.59
N PHE A 110 12.66 8.11 6.79
CA PHE A 110 13.06 6.96 7.61
C PHE A 110 11.85 6.13 8.04
N TYR A 111 10.89 6.74 8.73
CA TYR A 111 9.71 6.02 9.19
C TYR A 111 8.80 5.65 8.02
N GLY A 112 8.74 6.49 6.98
CA GLY A 112 7.96 6.26 5.77
C GLY A 112 8.38 5.02 4.99
N TYR A 113 9.68 4.87 4.69
CA TYR A 113 10.16 3.77 3.86
C TYR A 113 11.65 3.43 4.03
N GLY A 114 12.24 3.79 5.17
CA GLY A 114 13.65 3.53 5.48
C GLY A 114 13.97 2.06 5.76
N PHE A 115 15.27 1.78 5.80
CA PHE A 115 15.79 0.49 6.25
C PHE A 115 15.52 0.30 7.75
N SER A 116 14.76 -0.75 8.11
CA SER A 116 14.19 -0.89 9.45
C SER A 116 14.90 -1.94 10.31
N ARG A 117 15.37 -3.03 9.70
CA ARG A 117 16.09 -4.11 10.37
C ARG A 117 16.80 -5.05 9.38
N MET A 118 17.79 -5.76 9.90
CA MET A 118 18.41 -6.94 9.31
C MET A 118 18.18 -8.16 10.21
N ASP A 119 17.68 -9.26 9.65
CA ASP A 119 17.56 -10.53 10.35
C ASP A 119 18.78 -11.41 10.02
N ILE A 120 19.43 -12.00 11.04
CA ILE A 120 20.66 -12.80 10.89
C ILE A 120 20.46 -14.16 11.56
N GLY A 121 20.59 -15.26 10.83
CA GLY A 121 20.61 -16.58 11.46
C GLY A 121 20.48 -17.74 10.47
N PRO A 122 20.62 -18.98 10.96
CA PRO A 122 20.33 -20.16 10.16
C PRO A 122 18.85 -20.11 9.75
N GLN A 123 18.58 -20.29 8.45
CA GLN A 123 17.24 -20.25 7.83
C GLN A 123 16.63 -18.87 7.56
N VAL A 124 17.33 -17.76 7.79
CA VAL A 124 16.85 -16.44 7.31
C VAL A 124 17.02 -16.38 5.79
N GLU A 125 15.90 -16.46 5.06
CA GLU A 125 15.91 -16.37 3.59
C GLU A 125 15.89 -14.90 3.12
N TRP A 126 15.17 -14.04 3.85
CA TRP A 126 14.91 -12.64 3.47
C TRP A 126 15.38 -11.67 4.57
N PRO A 127 16.69 -11.38 4.66
CA PRO A 127 17.25 -10.72 5.85
C PRO A 127 17.01 -9.21 5.90
N TRP A 128 16.85 -8.53 4.76
CA TRP A 128 16.76 -7.08 4.70
C TRP A 128 15.31 -6.63 4.80
N HIS A 129 14.99 -5.73 5.74
CA HIS A 129 13.62 -5.25 5.91
C HIS A 129 13.52 -3.72 5.93
N ARG A 130 12.40 -3.22 5.41
CA ARG A 130 11.96 -1.81 5.51
C ARG A 130 10.78 -1.67 6.47
N THR A 131 10.25 -0.47 6.60
CA THR A 131 9.13 -0.14 7.52
C THR A 131 7.77 -0.68 7.05
N VAL A 132 7.69 -1.19 5.82
CA VAL A 132 6.51 -1.84 5.24
C VAL A 132 6.81 -3.30 4.84
N ALA A 133 5.76 -4.09 4.64
CA ALA A 133 5.87 -5.42 4.05
C ALA A 133 6.15 -5.33 2.55
N SER A 134 6.85 -6.32 2.01
CA SER A 134 7.17 -6.47 0.59
C SER A 134 7.21 -7.95 0.24
N ALA A 135 6.72 -8.33 -0.95
CA ALA A 135 6.79 -9.70 -1.41
C ALA A 135 8.26 -10.16 -1.43
N ARG A 136 8.60 -11.14 -0.58
CA ARG A 136 9.97 -11.65 -0.41
C ARG A 136 11.02 -10.56 -0.16
N CYS A 137 10.61 -9.44 0.45
CA CYS A 137 11.52 -8.32 0.73
C CYS A 137 12.26 -7.78 -0.51
N PHE A 138 11.62 -7.77 -1.69
CA PHE A 138 12.23 -7.26 -2.93
C PHE A 138 12.27 -5.73 -3.01
N TYR A 139 11.35 -5.05 -2.33
CA TYR A 139 11.27 -3.59 -2.25
C TYR A 139 11.36 -2.88 -3.63
N PRO A 140 10.44 -3.18 -4.58
CA PRO A 140 10.32 -2.50 -5.87
C PRO A 140 10.02 -1.00 -5.77
N VAL A 141 9.36 -0.54 -4.70
CA VAL A 141 9.00 0.88 -4.57
C VAL A 141 10.26 1.72 -4.34
N GLU A 142 10.28 2.92 -4.90
CA GLU A 142 11.30 3.96 -4.70
C GLU A 142 10.60 5.30 -4.38
N LEU A 143 11.30 6.19 -3.67
CA LEU A 143 10.79 7.53 -3.37
C LEU A 143 11.65 8.58 -4.07
N SER A 144 11.01 9.37 -4.94
CA SER A 144 11.59 10.61 -5.46
C SER A 144 11.03 11.78 -4.67
N VAL A 145 11.88 12.71 -4.26
CA VAL A 145 11.59 13.71 -3.23
C VAL A 145 11.95 15.09 -3.75
N TRP A 146 10.98 15.98 -3.76
CA TRP A 146 11.22 17.42 -3.75
C TRP A 146 10.88 17.95 -2.35
N SER A 147 11.71 18.83 -1.79
CA SER A 147 11.39 19.49 -0.53
C SER A 147 12.08 20.84 -0.42
N ASP A 148 11.41 21.82 0.20
CA ASP A 148 11.99 23.12 0.52
C ASP A 148 13.09 23.05 1.61
N ALA A 149 13.11 21.97 2.39
CA ALA A 149 14.14 21.66 3.39
C ALA A 149 15.41 21.02 2.81
N ALA A 150 15.34 20.51 1.58
CA ALA A 150 16.46 19.86 0.89
C ALA A 150 17.17 20.84 -0.06
N PRO A 151 18.38 20.53 -0.54
CA PRO A 151 18.98 21.23 -1.67
C PRO A 151 18.02 21.30 -2.85
N GLY A 152 18.14 22.35 -3.68
CA GLY A 152 17.21 22.57 -4.79
C GLY A 152 17.17 21.41 -5.77
N GLY A 153 15.97 21.07 -6.25
CA GLY A 153 15.76 20.00 -7.21
C GLY A 153 14.96 18.80 -6.66
N VAL A 154 14.98 17.71 -7.42
CA VAL A 154 14.40 16.42 -7.05
C VAL A 154 15.52 15.42 -6.77
N HIS A 155 15.30 14.60 -5.75
CA HIS A 155 16.27 13.63 -5.24
C HIS A 155 15.64 12.25 -5.11
N ARG A 156 16.44 11.19 -5.21
CA ARG A 156 16.05 9.84 -4.84
C ARG A 156 16.43 9.59 -3.39
N TYR A 157 15.50 9.10 -2.57
CA TYR A 157 15.84 8.64 -1.23
C TYR A 157 16.59 7.31 -1.30
N ASP A 158 17.79 7.27 -0.72
CA ASP A 158 18.54 6.03 -0.51
C ASP A 158 18.31 5.54 0.94
N PRO A 159 17.51 4.49 1.12
CA PRO A 159 17.19 3.98 2.44
C PRO A 159 18.35 3.22 3.10
N ALA A 160 19.36 2.77 2.35
CA ALA A 160 20.50 2.03 2.91
C ALA A 160 21.46 2.96 3.66
N HIS A 161 21.71 4.15 3.09
CA HIS A 161 22.61 5.15 3.67
C HIS A 161 21.87 6.30 4.36
N HIS A 162 20.54 6.32 4.30
CA HIS A 162 19.67 7.38 4.82
C HIS A 162 20.08 8.78 4.33
N GLU A 163 19.93 8.98 3.03
CA GLU A 163 20.37 10.20 2.35
C GLU A 163 19.54 10.47 1.08
N LEU A 164 19.71 11.66 0.52
CA LEU A 164 19.14 12.06 -0.76
C LEU A 164 20.22 12.05 -1.84
N SER A 165 19.98 11.31 -2.92
CA SER A 165 20.81 11.33 -4.13
C SER A 165 20.18 12.22 -5.20
N GLU A 166 20.90 13.21 -5.70
CA GLU A 166 20.40 14.16 -6.72
C GLU A 166 19.93 13.42 -7.99
N LEU A 167 18.68 13.65 -8.42
CA LEU A 167 18.15 13.23 -9.72
C LEU A 167 18.19 14.40 -10.72
N ARG A 168 17.69 15.56 -10.32
CA ARG A 168 17.56 16.79 -11.14
C ARG A 168 17.74 18.00 -10.23
N ASP A 169 18.67 18.90 -10.53
CA ASP A 169 18.93 20.14 -9.79
C ASP A 169 18.10 21.34 -10.31
N ASP A 170 17.44 21.17 -11.46
CA ASP A 170 16.72 22.21 -12.20
C ASP A 170 15.19 22.10 -12.12
N VAL A 171 14.66 21.20 -11.29
CA VAL A 171 13.22 20.97 -11.13
C VAL A 171 12.71 21.60 -9.84
N GLY A 172 11.81 22.59 -9.97
CA GLY A 172 11.12 23.22 -8.85
C GLY A 172 9.71 22.69 -8.61
N LEU A 173 9.06 23.20 -7.56
CA LEU A 173 7.67 22.88 -7.21
C LEU A 173 6.70 23.22 -8.35
N SER A 174 6.91 24.35 -9.03
CA SER A 174 6.08 24.79 -10.14
C SER A 174 6.10 23.83 -11.33
N ASP A 175 7.24 23.17 -11.57
CA ASP A 175 7.42 22.19 -12.63
C ASP A 175 6.73 20.86 -12.28
N LEU A 176 6.85 20.42 -11.02
CA LEU A 176 6.10 19.26 -10.50
C LEU A 176 4.60 19.48 -10.59
N ALA A 177 4.14 20.64 -10.15
CA ALA A 177 2.74 21.04 -10.22
C ALA A 177 2.25 21.08 -11.69
N ALA A 178 3.09 21.54 -12.62
CA ALA A 178 2.78 21.54 -14.05
C ALA A 178 2.64 20.14 -14.63
N ALA A 179 3.61 19.27 -14.34
CA ALA A 179 3.65 17.90 -14.86
C ALA A 179 2.52 17.04 -14.29
N ALA A 180 2.19 17.22 -13.01
CA ALA A 180 1.13 16.49 -12.33
C ALA A 180 -0.27 17.07 -12.58
N ALA A 181 -0.37 18.27 -13.19
CA ALA A 181 -1.61 19.04 -13.31
C ALA A 181 -2.31 19.25 -11.94
N ALA A 182 -1.52 19.46 -10.90
CA ALA A 182 -1.97 19.58 -9.51
C ALA A 182 -1.58 20.94 -8.89
N GLU A 183 -2.45 21.52 -8.07
CA GLU A 183 -2.10 22.70 -7.27
C GLU A 183 -1.24 22.28 -6.08
N LEU A 184 0.02 22.71 -6.08
CA LEU A 184 0.99 22.34 -5.05
C LEU A 184 1.51 23.56 -4.27
N ASP A 185 0.90 24.74 -4.44
CA ASP A 185 1.39 25.99 -3.84
C ASP A 185 1.51 25.87 -2.32
N GLY A 186 2.68 26.24 -1.79
CA GLY A 186 2.98 26.15 -0.36
C GLY A 186 3.34 24.76 0.17
N ALA A 187 3.39 23.72 -0.68
CA ALA A 187 3.83 22.40 -0.24
C ALA A 187 5.29 22.45 0.25
N ARG A 188 5.57 21.79 1.37
CA ARG A 188 6.90 21.62 1.99
C ARG A 188 7.67 20.49 1.36
N THR A 189 6.96 19.42 1.03
CA THR A 189 7.54 18.20 0.46
C THR A 189 6.57 17.61 -0.55
N VAL A 190 7.09 17.13 -1.67
CA VAL A 190 6.34 16.30 -2.62
C VAL A 190 7.08 14.99 -2.77
N LEU A 191 6.48 13.91 -2.29
CA LEU A 191 6.97 12.56 -2.48
C LEU A 191 6.32 11.98 -3.74
N VAL A 192 7.12 11.49 -4.68
CA VAL A 192 6.65 10.72 -5.83
C VAL A 192 6.99 9.26 -5.59
N VAL A 193 5.96 8.44 -5.42
CA VAL A 193 6.06 7.00 -5.22
C VAL A 193 6.20 6.35 -6.59
N THR A 194 7.39 5.86 -6.89
CA THR A 194 7.66 5.12 -8.13
C THR A 194 7.94 3.66 -7.82
N ALA A 195 7.98 2.83 -8.86
CA ALA A 195 8.20 1.41 -8.71
C ALA A 195 9.04 0.83 -9.85
N ARG A 196 10.19 0.23 -9.50
CA ARG A 196 11.04 -0.51 -10.44
C ARG A 196 10.48 -1.91 -10.64
N LEU A 197 9.74 -2.12 -11.73
CA LEU A 197 8.99 -3.35 -11.99
C LEU A 197 9.88 -4.59 -12.03
N GLY A 198 11.10 -4.46 -12.59
CA GLY A 198 12.09 -5.53 -12.70
C GLY A 198 12.44 -6.20 -11.37
N LYS A 199 12.45 -5.44 -10.26
CA LYS A 199 12.74 -5.96 -8.91
C LYS A 199 11.78 -7.05 -8.45
N THR A 200 10.57 -7.09 -9.01
CA THR A 200 9.58 -8.13 -8.72
C THR A 200 9.36 -9.04 -9.94
N ALA A 201 9.43 -8.49 -11.14
CA ALA A 201 9.22 -9.23 -12.39
C ALA A 201 10.26 -10.34 -12.62
N PHE A 202 11.50 -10.23 -12.16
CA PHE A 202 12.48 -11.32 -12.30
C PHE A 202 11.95 -12.65 -11.69
N ARG A 203 11.22 -12.57 -10.57
CA ARG A 203 10.60 -13.72 -9.90
C ARG A 203 9.20 -14.02 -10.40
N TYR A 204 8.37 -12.99 -10.51
CA TYR A 204 6.92 -13.13 -10.66
C TYR A 204 6.40 -12.81 -12.06
N ARG A 205 7.28 -12.35 -12.96
CA ARG A 205 6.98 -12.10 -14.38
C ARG A 205 5.68 -11.31 -14.53
N ASN A 206 4.69 -11.86 -15.22
CA ASN A 206 3.41 -11.21 -15.49
C ASN A 206 2.55 -10.96 -14.25
N TYR A 207 2.82 -11.58 -13.11
CA TYR A 207 2.14 -11.32 -11.83
C TYR A 207 2.74 -10.14 -11.05
N ALA A 208 3.89 -9.61 -11.48
CA ALA A 208 4.65 -8.64 -10.70
C ALA A 208 3.92 -7.31 -10.49
N TYR A 209 3.16 -6.84 -11.47
CA TYR A 209 2.49 -5.55 -11.37
C TYR A 209 1.50 -5.49 -10.19
N ARG A 210 0.75 -6.58 -9.92
CA ARG A 210 -0.10 -6.71 -8.71
C ARG A 210 0.70 -6.49 -7.43
N LEU A 211 1.81 -7.22 -7.27
CA LEU A 211 2.60 -7.18 -6.04
C LEU A 211 3.27 -5.82 -5.83
N VAL A 212 3.72 -5.19 -6.92
CA VAL A 212 4.38 -3.89 -6.90
C VAL A 212 3.41 -2.78 -6.51
N THR A 213 2.20 -2.75 -7.09
CA THR A 213 1.19 -1.72 -6.76
C THR A 213 0.60 -1.92 -5.37
N GLN A 214 0.47 -3.16 -4.91
CA GLN A 214 0.10 -3.49 -3.52
C GLN A 214 1.12 -2.94 -2.52
N GLU A 215 2.41 -3.12 -2.78
CA GLU A 215 3.46 -2.54 -1.94
C GLU A 215 3.42 -1.01 -1.95
N ALA A 216 3.18 -0.40 -3.11
CA ALA A 216 3.03 1.06 -3.19
C ALA A 216 1.86 1.57 -2.32
N GLY A 217 0.77 0.80 -2.20
CA GLY A 217 -0.33 1.11 -1.29
C GLY A 217 0.09 1.04 0.18
N LEU A 218 0.83 -0.01 0.55
CA LEU A 218 1.40 -0.14 1.90
C LEU A 218 2.34 1.05 2.22
N VAL A 219 3.19 1.45 1.27
CA VAL A 219 4.09 2.60 1.40
C VAL A 219 3.30 3.89 1.55
N LEU A 220 2.29 4.12 0.71
CA LEU A 220 1.45 5.32 0.75
C LEU A 220 0.76 5.46 2.11
N GLY A 221 0.13 4.40 2.60
CA GLY A 221 -0.54 4.42 3.91
C GLY A 221 0.44 4.66 5.06
N ASN A 222 1.66 4.11 4.96
CA ASN A 222 2.69 4.37 5.97
C ASN A 222 3.16 5.83 5.94
N LEU A 223 3.40 6.38 4.75
CA LEU A 223 3.82 7.78 4.56
C LEU A 223 2.79 8.77 5.09
N GLN A 224 1.51 8.53 4.82
CA GLN A 224 0.44 9.41 5.27
C GLN A 224 0.30 9.40 6.81
N VAL A 225 0.35 8.23 7.45
CA VAL A 225 0.35 8.13 8.92
C VAL A 225 1.58 8.82 9.53
N VAL A 226 2.77 8.61 8.96
CA VAL A 226 4.00 9.24 9.45
C VAL A 226 3.96 10.76 9.26
N ALA A 227 3.51 11.24 8.10
CA ALA A 227 3.35 12.66 7.82
C ALA A 227 2.40 13.31 8.82
N SER A 228 1.23 12.68 9.08
CA SER A 228 0.26 13.16 10.06
C SER A 228 0.87 13.25 11.47
N ALA A 229 1.60 12.23 11.90
CA ALA A 229 2.29 12.25 13.20
C ALA A 229 3.29 13.41 13.29
N LEU A 230 4.03 13.67 12.21
CA LEU A 230 4.95 14.79 12.10
C LEU A 230 4.24 16.15 11.98
N GLY A 231 2.91 16.22 11.98
CA GLY A 231 2.13 17.46 11.81
C GLY A 231 2.07 17.98 10.37
N LEU A 232 2.35 17.12 9.40
CA LEU A 232 2.18 17.39 7.98
C LEU A 232 0.82 16.86 7.51
N GLY A 233 0.24 17.50 6.50
CA GLY A 233 -1.03 17.07 5.91
C GLY A 233 -1.05 17.29 4.41
N GLY A 234 -1.90 16.55 3.70
CA GLY A 234 -2.06 16.65 2.26
C GLY A 234 -2.92 15.52 1.70
N HIS A 235 -3.23 15.59 0.41
CA HIS A 235 -3.99 14.56 -0.29
C HIS A 235 -3.09 13.81 -1.27
N ALA A 236 -3.14 12.49 -1.24
CA ALA A 236 -2.49 11.68 -2.25
C ALA A 236 -3.10 11.97 -3.64
N ARG A 237 -2.25 12.03 -4.65
CA ARG A 237 -2.61 12.19 -6.05
C ARG A 237 -2.39 10.87 -6.76
N LEU A 238 -3.49 10.21 -7.07
CA LEU A 238 -3.57 8.97 -7.84
C LEU A 238 -3.98 9.26 -9.29
N ARG A 239 -4.43 10.49 -9.58
CA ARG A 239 -4.75 11.00 -10.91
C ARG A 239 -3.80 12.15 -11.29
N PHE A 240 -2.83 11.81 -12.13
CA PHE A 240 -1.82 12.70 -12.70
C PHE A 240 -1.45 12.22 -14.10
N LEU A 241 -0.76 13.06 -14.89
CA LEU A 241 -0.26 12.71 -16.21
C LEU A 241 1.05 11.91 -16.08
N ASP A 242 0.98 10.59 -16.23
CA ASP A 242 2.10 9.67 -15.91
C ASP A 242 3.37 10.02 -16.66
N GLU A 243 3.27 10.19 -17.98
CA GLU A 243 4.46 10.45 -18.79
C GLU A 243 5.06 11.83 -18.53
N ALA A 244 4.24 12.82 -18.19
CA ALA A 244 4.73 14.14 -17.86
C ALA A 244 5.57 14.09 -16.58
N VAL A 245 5.07 13.42 -15.54
CA VAL A 245 5.80 13.22 -14.28
C VAL A 245 7.05 12.35 -14.50
N ALA A 246 6.92 11.23 -15.22
CA ALA A 246 8.05 10.34 -15.51
C ALA A 246 9.18 11.04 -16.29
N ARG A 247 8.84 11.86 -17.29
CA ARG A 247 9.82 12.66 -18.04
C ARG A 247 10.47 13.73 -17.18
N LEU A 248 9.71 14.41 -16.31
CA LEU A 248 10.23 15.42 -15.39
C LEU A 248 11.28 14.82 -14.45
N LEU A 249 11.00 13.62 -13.93
CA LEU A 249 11.88 12.85 -13.05
C LEU A 249 13.03 12.15 -13.79
N ALA A 250 13.08 12.24 -15.13
CA ALA A 250 14.04 11.56 -15.98
C ALA A 250 14.08 10.03 -15.76
N LEU A 251 12.91 9.40 -15.56
CA LEU A 251 12.81 7.95 -15.44
C LEU A 251 13.21 7.25 -16.76
N PRO A 252 13.61 5.96 -16.72
CA PRO A 252 13.91 5.18 -17.92
C PRO A 252 12.75 5.17 -18.93
N ASP A 253 13.07 5.23 -20.23
CA ASP A 253 12.07 5.23 -21.31
C ASP A 253 11.57 3.82 -21.70
N ASP A 254 12.02 2.78 -20.99
CA ASP A 254 11.71 1.37 -21.29
C ASP A 254 10.59 0.78 -20.42
N ASP A 255 9.84 1.64 -19.72
CA ASP A 255 8.75 1.30 -18.81
C ASP A 255 9.17 0.43 -17.61
N SER A 256 10.47 0.33 -17.33
CA SER A 256 10.98 -0.45 -16.19
C SER A 256 10.72 0.20 -14.83
N GLU A 257 10.37 1.49 -14.81
CA GLU A 257 9.98 2.24 -13.62
C GLU A 257 8.67 3.02 -13.85
N SER A 258 7.66 2.75 -13.03
CA SER A 258 6.34 3.38 -13.14
C SER A 258 6.08 4.37 -12.01
N VAL A 259 5.41 5.49 -12.31
CA VAL A 259 4.95 6.45 -11.30
C VAL A 259 3.57 6.00 -10.80
N LEU A 260 3.41 5.77 -9.50
CA LEU A 260 2.19 5.18 -8.94
C LEU A 260 1.34 6.17 -8.13
N ALA A 261 1.97 7.11 -7.43
CA ALA A 261 1.28 8.14 -6.66
C ALA A 261 2.19 9.36 -6.46
N LEU A 262 1.61 10.54 -6.24
CA LEU A 262 2.28 11.67 -5.62
C LEU A 262 1.64 11.94 -4.26
N LEU A 263 2.44 12.33 -3.27
CA LEU A 263 1.99 12.76 -1.96
C LEU A 263 2.62 14.14 -1.67
N PRO A 264 1.93 15.23 -2.08
CA PRO A 264 2.29 16.57 -1.64
C PRO A 264 1.87 16.78 -0.17
N LEU A 265 2.75 17.42 0.60
CA LEU A 265 2.61 17.63 2.03
C LEU A 265 2.88 19.09 2.37
N TRP A 266 1.99 19.66 3.19
CA TRP A 266 2.07 20.99 3.77
C TRP A 266 2.20 20.87 5.29
N ASP A 267 2.53 21.97 5.94
CA ASP A 267 2.23 22.09 7.37
C ASP A 267 0.73 21.86 7.58
N GLY A 268 0.34 21.01 8.54
CA GLY A 268 -1.03 20.50 8.64
C GLY A 268 -2.12 21.60 8.75
N ALA A 269 -1.79 22.72 9.39
CA ALA A 269 -2.67 23.90 9.48
C ALA A 269 -2.86 24.67 8.16
N GLN A 270 -1.95 24.47 7.21
CA GLN A 270 -1.94 25.14 5.89
C GLN A 270 -2.31 24.18 4.76
N ALA A 271 -2.48 22.90 5.07
CA ALA A 271 -2.81 21.89 4.08
C ALA A 271 -4.19 22.16 3.46
N PRO A 272 -4.33 22.00 2.13
CA PRO A 272 -5.57 22.31 1.43
C PRO A 272 -6.68 21.31 1.81
N THR A 273 -7.90 21.80 1.98
CA THR A 273 -9.06 20.98 2.38
C THR A 273 -9.51 19.98 1.33
N ALA A 274 -9.10 20.17 0.06
CA ALA A 274 -9.39 19.29 -1.06
C ALA A 274 -8.22 19.25 -2.06
N PRO A 275 -8.09 18.21 -2.89
CA PRO A 275 -7.08 18.15 -3.94
C PRO A 275 -7.31 19.23 -5.02
N GLY A 276 -6.43 20.22 -5.12
CA GLY A 276 -6.50 21.28 -6.13
C GLY A 276 -5.97 20.84 -7.51
N HIS A 277 -6.53 21.37 -8.59
CA HIS A 277 -6.21 20.98 -9.96
C HIS A 277 -5.77 22.22 -10.76
N ARG A 278 -4.74 22.07 -11.60
CA ARG A 278 -4.27 23.15 -12.48
C ARG A 278 -4.12 22.67 -13.91
N THR A 279 -4.12 23.60 -14.85
CA THR A 279 -3.83 23.28 -16.26
C THR A 279 -2.43 22.69 -16.38
N ALA A 280 -2.34 21.55 -17.07
CA ALA A 280 -1.08 20.93 -17.44
C ALA A 280 -0.24 21.90 -18.28
N ALA A 281 1.08 21.89 -18.10
CA ALA A 281 1.99 22.67 -18.92
C ALA A 281 3.14 21.81 -19.46
N PRO A 282 3.82 22.24 -20.54
CA PRO A 282 4.93 21.49 -21.11
C PRO A 282 6.01 21.22 -20.07
N VAL A 283 6.45 19.96 -20.00
CA VAL A 283 7.54 19.54 -19.13
C VAL A 283 8.86 19.98 -19.76
N PRO A 284 9.77 20.62 -19.00
CA PRO A 284 11.07 21.00 -19.53
C PRO A 284 11.83 19.77 -20.06
N PRO A 285 12.56 19.89 -21.18
CA PRO A 285 13.27 18.76 -21.79
C PRO A 285 14.36 18.22 -20.85
N ARG A 286 14.68 16.93 -20.98
CA ARG A 286 15.75 16.25 -20.24
C ARG A 286 17.09 16.93 -20.49
N ARG A 287 17.52 17.83 -19.60
CA ARG A 287 18.80 18.55 -19.74
C ARG A 287 19.98 17.76 -19.21
N THR A 288 19.77 16.95 -18.17
CA THR A 288 20.77 16.03 -17.65
C THR A 288 20.07 14.87 -16.94
N VAL A 289 20.40 13.64 -17.32
CA VAL A 289 19.94 12.41 -16.67
C VAL A 289 21.14 11.79 -15.99
N VAL A 290 21.07 11.57 -14.68
CA VAL A 290 21.98 10.63 -14.03
C VAL A 290 21.42 9.24 -14.33
N PRO A 291 22.07 8.41 -15.16
CA PRO A 291 21.59 7.05 -15.37
C PRO A 291 21.54 6.32 -14.02
N VAL A 292 20.48 5.55 -13.77
CA VAL A 292 20.39 4.74 -12.55
C VAL A 292 21.28 3.50 -12.71
N ALA A 293 22.09 3.14 -11.70
CA ALA A 293 22.91 1.94 -11.76
C ALA A 293 22.04 0.68 -11.57
N GLY A 294 22.48 -0.39 -12.22
CA GLY A 294 21.84 -1.71 -12.12
C GLY A 294 20.82 -1.93 -13.23
N GLY A 295 20.97 -3.05 -13.92
CA GLY A 295 20.13 -3.45 -15.05
C GLY A 295 18.64 -3.41 -14.71
N ASN A 296 17.85 -3.12 -15.73
CA ASN A 296 16.42 -2.79 -15.64
C ASN A 296 15.59 -3.97 -15.12
N GLY A 297 16.18 -5.17 -15.04
CA GLY A 297 15.68 -6.36 -14.35
C GLY A 297 14.39 -6.95 -14.94
N ILE A 298 13.78 -6.24 -15.89
CA ILE A 298 12.55 -6.64 -16.56
C ILE A 298 12.90 -7.15 -17.94
N GLU A 299 12.48 -8.37 -18.22
CA GLU A 299 12.62 -9.01 -19.52
C GLU A 299 11.28 -8.85 -20.24
N PRO A 300 11.17 -7.97 -21.27
CA PRO A 300 9.89 -7.60 -21.85
C PRO A 300 9.10 -8.79 -22.39
N ALA A 301 9.78 -9.73 -23.04
CA ALA A 301 9.14 -10.94 -23.58
C ALA A 301 8.49 -11.81 -22.50
N LEU A 302 9.08 -11.87 -21.31
CA LEU A 302 8.55 -12.66 -20.20
C LEU A 302 7.65 -11.86 -19.25
N SER A 303 7.58 -10.53 -19.39
CA SER A 303 6.83 -9.64 -18.51
C SER A 303 5.82 -8.79 -19.28
N TYR A 304 5.40 -9.26 -20.46
CA TYR A 304 4.62 -8.50 -21.42
C TYR A 304 3.27 -8.03 -20.86
N ARG A 305 2.57 -8.83 -20.03
CA ARG A 305 1.29 -8.41 -19.42
C ARG A 305 1.51 -7.36 -18.35
N THR A 306 2.58 -7.47 -17.55
CA THR A 306 2.96 -6.44 -16.56
C THR A 306 3.23 -5.10 -17.26
N LEU A 307 3.97 -5.10 -18.36
CA LEU A 307 4.23 -3.89 -19.14
C LEU A 307 2.96 -3.35 -19.83
N ALA A 308 2.12 -4.25 -20.37
CA ALA A 308 0.90 -3.86 -21.06
C ALA A 308 -0.12 -3.19 -20.11
N VAL A 309 -0.37 -3.80 -18.94
CA VAL A 309 -1.28 -3.20 -17.94
C VAL A 309 -0.69 -1.91 -17.35
N GLU A 310 0.64 -1.83 -17.21
CA GLU A 310 1.26 -0.62 -16.73
C GLU A 310 1.00 0.56 -17.67
N ARG A 311 1.18 0.36 -18.97
CA ARG A 311 0.88 1.35 -20.01
C ARG A 311 -0.61 1.70 -20.06
N ALA A 312 -1.48 0.68 -20.07
CA ALA A 312 -2.92 0.87 -20.09
C ALA A 312 -3.43 1.60 -18.84
N SER A 313 -2.69 1.54 -17.72
CA SER A 313 -3.03 2.26 -16.49
C SER A 313 -2.64 3.74 -16.48
N ARG A 314 -1.91 4.23 -17.50
CA ARG A 314 -1.45 5.61 -17.58
C ARG A 314 -2.57 6.54 -18.03
N LEU A 315 -2.58 7.75 -17.47
CA LEU A 315 -3.41 8.86 -17.94
C LEU A 315 -2.53 9.77 -18.80
N HIS A 316 -3.03 10.12 -19.97
CA HIS A 316 -2.27 10.88 -20.98
C HIS A 316 -2.94 12.20 -21.31
N ASP A 317 -4.26 12.28 -21.21
CA ASP A 317 -5.05 13.46 -21.54
C ASP A 317 -5.45 14.21 -20.26
N PRO A 318 -5.15 15.52 -20.15
CA PRO A 318 -5.66 16.35 -19.06
C PRO A 318 -7.18 16.25 -18.83
N ALA A 319 -7.98 15.97 -19.87
CA ALA A 319 -9.42 15.76 -19.73
C ALA A 319 -9.77 14.57 -18.82
N GLU A 320 -8.88 13.57 -18.70
CA GLU A 320 -9.05 12.41 -17.81
C GLU A 320 -8.83 12.77 -16.33
N LEU A 321 -8.35 13.98 -16.04
CA LEU A 321 -8.18 14.51 -14.68
C LEU A 321 -9.38 15.32 -14.20
N GLU A 322 -10.32 15.65 -15.08
CA GLU A 322 -11.52 16.40 -14.71
C GLU A 322 -12.32 15.63 -13.64
N PRO A 323 -12.89 16.30 -12.62
CA PRO A 323 -13.64 15.64 -11.57
C PRO A 323 -14.80 14.82 -12.17
N VAL A 324 -14.87 13.53 -11.82
CA VAL A 324 -15.98 12.68 -12.22
C VAL A 324 -17.21 13.09 -11.39
N LYS A 325 -18.31 13.46 -12.04
CA LYS A 325 -19.57 13.72 -11.32
C LYS A 325 -20.17 12.37 -10.93
N ALA A 326 -19.90 11.90 -9.71
CA ALA A 326 -20.46 10.65 -9.21
C ALA A 326 -21.97 10.79 -8.88
N PRO A 327 -22.84 9.89 -9.34
CA PRO A 327 -24.21 9.77 -8.85
C PRO A 327 -24.26 9.24 -7.39
N VAL A 328 -25.38 9.49 -6.70
CA VAL A 328 -25.65 8.93 -5.35
C VAL A 328 -25.63 7.40 -5.44
N SER A 329 -24.83 6.78 -4.58
CA SER A 329 -24.33 5.43 -4.81
C SER A 329 -25.05 4.35 -3.99
N THR A 330 -25.13 3.13 -4.53
CA THR A 330 -25.52 1.91 -3.82
C THR A 330 -24.39 1.43 -2.89
N PRO A 331 -24.69 0.89 -1.70
CA PRO A 331 -23.69 0.27 -0.82
C PRO A 331 -22.98 -0.93 -1.49
N LEU A 332 -21.83 -1.32 -0.94
CA LEU A 332 -21.20 -2.62 -1.23
C LEU A 332 -22.16 -3.79 -0.94
N VAL A 333 -22.02 -4.91 -1.65
CA VAL A 333 -22.85 -6.10 -1.43
C VAL A 333 -22.69 -6.59 0.03
N GLY A 334 -23.81 -6.74 0.75
CA GLY A 334 -23.81 -7.06 2.19
C GLY A 334 -23.67 -5.86 3.16
N ALA A 335 -23.49 -4.64 2.64
CA ALA A 335 -23.68 -3.40 3.40
C ALA A 335 -25.15 -2.91 3.40
N GLU A 336 -26.06 -3.64 2.75
CA GLU A 336 -27.51 -3.40 2.75
C GLU A 336 -28.15 -3.58 4.14
N ALA A 337 -29.40 -3.14 4.32
CA ALA A 337 -30.10 -3.26 5.60
C ALA A 337 -30.16 -4.72 6.08
N ALA A 338 -30.06 -4.92 7.41
CA ALA A 338 -30.11 -6.26 8.01
C ALA A 338 -31.33 -7.04 7.53
N VAL A 339 -31.10 -8.28 7.07
CA VAL A 339 -32.17 -9.19 6.66
C VAL A 339 -33.04 -9.51 7.89
N PRO A 340 -34.38 -9.56 7.78
CA PRO A 340 -35.23 -9.94 8.91
C PRO A 340 -34.83 -11.29 9.51
N GLY A 341 -34.45 -11.30 10.78
CA GLY A 341 -33.96 -12.49 11.50
C GLY A 341 -32.44 -12.63 11.59
N ALA A 342 -31.67 -11.69 11.06
CA ALA A 342 -30.22 -11.60 11.27
C ALA A 342 -29.86 -11.15 12.70
N ASP A 343 -28.66 -11.51 13.14
CA ASP A 343 -28.08 -10.99 14.38
C ASP A 343 -27.96 -9.45 14.33
N PRO A 344 -28.13 -8.76 15.47
CA PRO A 344 -27.89 -7.32 15.52
C PRO A 344 -26.40 -7.01 15.28
N ASP A 345 -26.14 -5.94 14.54
CA ASP A 345 -24.77 -5.43 14.33
C ASP A 345 -24.13 -5.10 15.70
N LEU A 346 -22.92 -5.63 15.94
CA LEU A 346 -22.19 -5.46 17.20
C LEU A 346 -21.35 -4.18 17.17
N PRO A 347 -21.70 -3.11 17.89
CA PRO A 347 -20.91 -1.88 17.88
C PRO A 347 -19.52 -2.13 18.48
N LEU A 348 -18.49 -1.61 17.81
CA LEU A 348 -17.11 -1.71 18.29
C LEU A 348 -16.78 -0.58 19.27
N ALA A 349 -16.24 -0.94 20.43
CA ALA A 349 -15.72 -0.01 21.42
C ALA A 349 -14.18 -0.13 21.52
N PRO A 350 -13.42 0.89 21.09
CA PRO A 350 -11.96 0.84 21.10
C PRO A 350 -11.37 0.89 22.53
N LEU A 351 -10.30 0.12 22.79
CA LEU A 351 -9.53 0.21 24.04
C LEU A 351 -8.67 1.48 24.11
N ARG A 352 -8.43 2.13 22.97
CA ARG A 352 -7.60 3.35 22.82
C ARG A 352 -6.12 3.13 23.12
N ARG A 353 -5.60 1.90 23.03
CA ARG A 353 -4.16 1.63 23.23
C ARG A 353 -3.31 2.23 22.10
N VAL A 354 -3.84 2.20 20.88
CA VAL A 354 -3.25 2.84 19.69
C VAL A 354 -3.01 4.34 19.94
N SER A 355 -3.91 5.02 20.65
CA SER A 355 -3.75 6.44 21.02
C SER A 355 -2.59 6.72 21.98
N GLY A 356 -2.17 5.73 22.78
CA GLY A 356 -1.04 5.88 23.72
C GLY A 356 0.31 5.41 23.16
N THR A 357 0.33 4.78 21.98
CA THR A 357 1.54 4.27 21.36
C THR A 357 2.13 5.31 20.42
N ASP A 358 3.43 5.54 20.51
CA ASP A 358 4.13 6.40 19.56
C ASP A 358 4.15 5.80 18.15
N THR A 359 3.88 6.60 17.12
CA THR A 359 3.84 6.20 15.71
C THR A 359 5.17 5.64 15.25
N GLY A 360 6.28 6.32 15.55
CA GLY A 360 7.62 5.86 15.17
C GLY A 360 7.95 4.50 15.80
N ALA A 361 7.58 4.31 17.07
CA ALA A 361 7.70 3.02 17.74
C ALA A 361 6.83 1.93 17.11
N ALA A 362 5.60 2.23 16.70
CA ALA A 362 4.71 1.28 16.03
C ALA A 362 5.26 0.87 14.66
N VAL A 363 5.70 1.85 13.85
CA VAL A 363 6.34 1.63 12.54
C VAL A 363 7.57 0.72 12.67
N VAL A 364 8.45 0.99 13.64
CA VAL A 364 9.66 0.19 13.87
C VAL A 364 9.30 -1.22 14.38
N ARG A 365 8.26 -1.37 15.20
CA ARG A 365 7.81 -2.69 15.70
C ARG A 365 7.06 -3.52 14.68
N ARG A 366 6.44 -2.90 13.68
CA ARG A 366 5.65 -3.58 12.64
C ARG A 366 6.44 -4.71 12.00
N ASP A 367 5.89 -5.91 12.05
CA ASP A 367 6.47 -7.07 11.40
C ASP A 367 5.40 -8.01 10.84
N SER A 368 5.83 -8.86 9.91
CA SER A 368 5.01 -9.88 9.27
C SER A 368 5.23 -11.28 9.89
N GLY A 369 5.75 -11.35 11.11
CA GLY A 369 6.21 -12.61 11.70
C GLY A 369 7.48 -13.19 11.04
N PRO A 370 7.89 -14.43 11.40
CA PRO A 370 8.96 -15.17 10.75
C PRO A 370 8.53 -15.70 9.36
N ASP A 371 9.47 -16.26 8.59
CA ASP A 371 9.21 -16.84 7.26
C ASP A 371 8.09 -17.88 7.29
N VAL A 372 8.10 -18.75 8.32
CA VAL A 372 6.96 -19.60 8.69
C VAL A 372 6.22 -18.96 9.86
N PHE A 373 5.09 -18.33 9.59
CA PHE A 373 4.27 -17.66 10.58
C PHE A 373 3.28 -18.62 11.26
N LEU A 374 3.62 -18.98 12.49
CA LEU A 374 2.80 -19.82 13.37
C LEU A 374 2.28 -18.97 14.54
N PRO A 375 1.16 -18.23 14.37
CA PRO A 375 0.62 -17.43 15.44
C PRO A 375 0.22 -18.31 16.62
N ALA A 376 0.48 -17.83 17.84
CA ALA A 376 0.03 -18.47 19.06
C ALA A 376 -1.50 -18.44 19.11
N ALA A 377 -2.11 -19.54 19.56
CA ALA A 377 -3.56 -19.63 19.80
C ALA A 377 -3.98 -18.86 21.08
N LYS A 378 -3.50 -17.62 21.21
CA LYS A 378 -3.82 -16.72 22.32
C LYS A 378 -4.99 -15.82 21.93
N PRO A 379 -6.07 -15.79 22.71
CA PRO A 379 -7.20 -14.93 22.41
C PRO A 379 -6.84 -13.45 22.34
N VAL A 380 -7.47 -12.72 21.43
CA VAL A 380 -7.35 -11.26 21.30
C VAL A 380 -8.65 -10.61 21.80
N PRO A 381 -8.61 -9.60 22.68
CA PRO A 381 -9.84 -8.93 23.12
C PRO A 381 -10.59 -8.23 21.99
N LEU A 382 -11.94 -8.23 22.00
CA LEU A 382 -12.76 -7.50 21.02
C LEU A 382 -12.38 -6.02 20.91
N GLY A 383 -12.03 -5.37 22.03
CA GLY A 383 -11.60 -3.98 22.00
C GLY A 383 -10.25 -3.75 21.29
N VAL A 384 -9.42 -4.79 21.13
CA VAL A 384 -8.24 -4.73 20.24
C VAL A 384 -8.70 -4.75 18.79
N VAL A 385 -9.65 -5.62 18.42
CA VAL A 385 -10.25 -5.62 17.06
C VAL A 385 -10.82 -4.23 16.72
N ALA A 386 -11.49 -3.58 17.68
CA ALA A 386 -11.96 -2.21 17.52
C ALA A 386 -10.81 -1.21 17.25
N ASP A 387 -9.74 -1.27 18.03
CA ASP A 387 -8.54 -0.43 17.85
C ASP A 387 -7.85 -0.67 16.49
N LEU A 388 -7.88 -1.91 15.96
CA LEU A 388 -7.28 -2.26 14.66
C LEU A 388 -8.05 -1.70 13.47
N LEU A 389 -9.37 -1.57 13.59
CA LEU A 389 -10.25 -1.35 12.45
C LEU A 389 -10.76 0.09 12.36
N LEU A 390 -11.28 0.65 13.46
CA LEU A 390 -12.10 1.87 13.41
C LEU A 390 -11.37 3.08 12.80
N ASP A 391 -10.08 3.25 13.11
CA ASP A 391 -9.27 4.33 12.55
C ASP A 391 -8.52 3.90 11.26
N ALA A 392 -8.28 2.60 11.05
CA ALA A 392 -7.57 2.11 9.88
C ALA A 392 -8.38 2.15 8.57
N VAL A 393 -9.71 2.01 8.66
CA VAL A 393 -10.61 1.91 7.48
C VAL A 393 -11.23 3.24 7.05
N ARG A 394 -10.87 4.34 7.71
CA ARG A 394 -11.38 5.67 7.36
C ARG A 394 -10.99 6.04 5.92
N PRO A 395 -11.84 6.74 5.15
CA PRO A 395 -11.55 7.16 3.78
C PRO A 395 -10.24 7.93 3.69
N THR A 396 -9.40 7.56 2.74
CA THR A 396 -8.09 8.19 2.54
C THR A 396 -8.24 9.59 1.93
N ALA A 397 -7.39 10.52 2.34
CA ALA A 397 -7.28 11.83 1.70
C ALA A 397 -6.59 11.67 0.34
N ASP A 398 -7.37 11.48 -0.73
CA ASP A 398 -6.87 11.33 -2.10
C ASP A 398 -7.81 11.96 -3.15
N ASP A 399 -7.37 11.97 -4.41
CA ASP A 399 -8.08 12.55 -5.56
C ASP A 399 -8.93 11.55 -6.39
N LEU A 400 -9.13 10.33 -5.89
CA LEU A 400 -10.17 9.42 -6.38
C LEU A 400 -11.50 9.65 -5.67
N TRP A 401 -11.44 10.18 -4.44
CA TRP A 401 -12.61 10.30 -3.59
C TRP A 401 -13.55 11.47 -3.99
N HIS A 402 -14.85 11.20 -3.91
CA HIS A 402 -15.91 12.20 -3.98
C HIS A 402 -16.70 12.15 -2.67
N GLU A 403 -17.05 13.31 -2.11
CA GLU A 403 -17.68 13.46 -0.78
C GLU A 403 -18.97 12.66 -0.54
N THR A 404 -19.50 11.98 -1.56
CA THR A 404 -20.82 11.35 -1.58
C THR A 404 -20.82 9.84 -1.94
N ALA A 405 -19.68 9.17 -2.09
CA ALA A 405 -19.62 7.73 -2.39
C ALA A 405 -18.99 6.89 -1.24
N PRO A 406 -19.60 5.76 -0.83
CA PRO A 406 -19.07 4.87 0.20
C PRO A 406 -17.76 4.22 -0.28
N PRO A 407 -16.85 3.84 0.65
CA PRO A 407 -15.50 3.47 0.28
C PRO A 407 -15.51 2.25 -0.63
N GLU A 408 -14.72 2.32 -1.70
CA GLU A 408 -14.42 1.23 -2.63
C GLU A 408 -13.65 0.08 -1.97
N VAL A 409 -13.46 0.12 -0.64
CA VAL A 409 -12.73 -0.86 0.16
C VAL A 409 -13.65 -1.42 1.24
N GLY A 410 -13.82 -2.74 1.26
CA GLY A 410 -14.50 -3.48 2.31
C GLY A 410 -13.53 -4.14 3.29
N VAL A 411 -13.99 -4.39 4.52
CA VAL A 411 -13.20 -5.07 5.55
C VAL A 411 -14.02 -6.15 6.22
N HIS A 412 -13.45 -7.35 6.23
CA HIS A 412 -14.02 -8.53 6.86
C HIS A 412 -13.11 -9.05 7.96
N VAL A 413 -13.71 -9.50 9.05
CA VAL A 413 -13.06 -10.08 10.22
C VAL A 413 -13.40 -11.56 10.31
N ILE A 414 -12.38 -12.40 10.34
CA ILE A 414 -12.51 -13.82 10.64
C ILE A 414 -12.06 -14.01 12.09
N ALA A 415 -13.02 -14.18 12.99
CA ALA A 415 -12.79 -14.32 14.43
C ALA A 415 -12.53 -15.80 14.76
N GLY A 416 -11.26 -16.12 15.05
CA GLY A 416 -10.85 -17.48 15.44
C GLY A 416 -10.81 -17.67 16.95
N ALA A 417 -10.25 -16.70 17.66
CA ALA A 417 -10.18 -16.65 19.11
C ALA A 417 -10.18 -15.18 19.54
N VAL A 418 -11.36 -14.54 19.50
CA VAL A 418 -11.55 -13.17 19.96
C VAL A 418 -12.38 -13.21 21.25
N THR A 419 -11.91 -12.58 22.32
CA THR A 419 -12.67 -12.52 23.59
C THR A 419 -13.93 -11.70 23.39
N ASP A 420 -15.07 -12.22 23.87
CA ASP A 420 -16.40 -11.60 23.75
C ASP A 420 -16.94 -11.47 22.31
N LEU A 421 -16.37 -12.22 21.36
CA LEU A 421 -16.88 -12.35 20.00
C LEU A 421 -16.91 -13.84 19.63
N PRO A 422 -18.09 -14.41 19.29
CA PRO A 422 -18.17 -15.79 18.82
C PRO A 422 -17.27 -16.04 17.60
N GLN A 423 -16.91 -17.31 17.40
CA GLN A 423 -16.22 -17.68 16.17
C GLN A 423 -17.15 -17.48 14.97
N GLY A 424 -16.63 -16.82 13.96
CA GLY A 424 -17.41 -16.47 12.79
C GLY A 424 -16.69 -15.52 11.85
N HIS A 425 -17.44 -15.11 10.85
CA HIS A 425 -17.05 -14.10 9.88
C HIS A 425 -17.98 -12.92 9.99
N TYR A 426 -17.38 -11.74 10.07
CA TYR A 426 -18.04 -10.48 10.28
C TYR A 426 -17.62 -9.48 9.21
N ARG A 427 -18.51 -8.58 8.81
CA ARG A 427 -18.21 -7.43 7.95
C ARG A 427 -18.25 -6.16 8.80
N LEU A 428 -17.28 -5.28 8.63
CA LEU A 428 -17.31 -3.96 9.25
C LEU A 428 -18.26 -3.04 8.48
N VAL A 429 -19.29 -2.53 9.16
CA VAL A 429 -20.28 -1.60 8.60
C VAL A 429 -20.54 -0.51 9.63
N ASP A 430 -20.33 0.76 9.27
CA ASP A 430 -20.59 1.93 10.12
C ASP A 430 -20.03 1.84 11.55
N GLY A 431 -18.82 1.27 11.70
CA GLY A 431 -18.15 1.11 12.99
C GLY A 431 -18.69 -0.06 13.85
N ALA A 432 -19.53 -0.92 13.30
CA ALA A 432 -20.03 -2.14 13.92
C ALA A 432 -19.65 -3.39 13.11
N LEU A 433 -19.58 -4.54 13.78
CA LEU A 433 -19.41 -5.84 13.14
C LEU A 433 -20.77 -6.46 12.86
N ARG A 434 -21.09 -6.63 11.58
CA ARG A 434 -22.23 -7.40 11.10
C ARG A 434 -21.84 -8.86 10.94
N THR A 435 -22.58 -9.78 11.55
CA THR A 435 -22.37 -11.21 11.32
C THR A 435 -22.71 -11.57 9.88
N VAL A 436 -21.78 -12.20 9.17
CA VAL A 436 -22.01 -12.75 7.81
C VAL A 436 -22.23 -14.26 7.90
N SER A 437 -21.38 -14.96 8.67
CA SER A 437 -21.58 -16.38 8.95
C SER A 437 -21.01 -16.78 10.31
N HIS A 438 -21.60 -17.81 10.91
CA HIS A 438 -21.12 -18.40 12.16
C HIS A 438 -20.18 -19.58 11.90
N GLY A 439 -19.33 -19.85 12.89
CA GLY A 439 -18.46 -21.02 12.90
C GLY A 439 -17.01 -20.69 12.61
N ASP A 440 -16.15 -21.65 12.88
CA ASP A 440 -14.71 -21.48 12.69
C ASP A 440 -14.36 -21.60 11.20
N LEU A 441 -14.04 -20.46 10.57
CA LEU A 441 -13.56 -20.44 9.18
C LEU A 441 -12.04 -20.67 9.07
N ARG A 442 -11.29 -20.79 10.16
CA ARG A 442 -9.83 -21.04 10.05
C ARG A 442 -9.50 -22.36 9.34
N PRO A 443 -10.23 -23.49 9.55
CA PRO A 443 -10.01 -24.71 8.80
C PRO A 443 -10.12 -24.55 7.27
N PRO A 444 -11.20 -23.98 6.70
CA PRO A 444 -11.26 -23.75 5.25
C PRO A 444 -10.19 -22.76 4.77
N PHE A 445 -9.90 -21.68 5.50
CA PHE A 445 -8.81 -20.78 5.15
C PHE A 445 -7.42 -21.44 5.18
N GLN A 446 -7.17 -22.37 6.11
CA GLN A 446 -5.93 -23.16 6.11
C GLN A 446 -5.84 -24.07 4.88
N ALA A 447 -6.96 -24.64 4.44
CA ALA A 447 -7.00 -25.53 3.29
C ALA A 447 -6.71 -24.79 1.96
N MET A 448 -6.92 -23.46 1.92
CA MET A 448 -6.61 -22.60 0.78
C MET A 448 -5.12 -22.21 0.66
N ASP A 449 -4.26 -22.53 1.62
CA ASP A 449 -2.85 -22.14 1.55
C ASP A 449 -2.14 -22.89 0.40
N VAL A 450 -2.20 -22.29 -0.78
CA VAL A 450 -1.93 -22.89 -2.10
C VAL A 450 -0.44 -23.12 -2.36
N TRP A 451 0.45 -22.51 -1.58
CA TRP A 451 1.87 -22.50 -1.94
C TRP A 451 2.75 -23.35 -1.04
N ARG A 452 2.68 -23.17 0.28
CA ARG A 452 3.53 -23.83 1.29
C ARG A 452 2.86 -23.59 2.63
N THR A 453 2.89 -24.54 3.56
CA THR A 453 2.40 -24.40 4.94
C THR A 453 3.20 -23.37 5.75
N GLU A 454 3.37 -22.16 5.21
CA GLU A 454 4.11 -21.04 5.78
C GLU A 454 3.24 -20.27 6.75
N ILE A 455 1.92 -20.40 6.68
CA ILE A 455 0.99 -19.72 7.57
C ILE A 455 0.06 -20.74 8.22
N ASN A 456 0.05 -20.76 9.55
CA ASN A 456 -0.93 -21.54 10.31
C ASN A 456 -2.15 -20.68 10.64
N ALA A 457 -3.11 -20.64 9.71
CA ALA A 457 -4.39 -19.97 9.90
C ALA A 457 -5.21 -20.61 11.03
N ARG A 458 -5.06 -21.93 11.29
CA ARG A 458 -5.83 -22.64 12.33
C ARG A 458 -5.58 -22.12 13.74
N THR A 459 -4.39 -21.61 14.02
CA THR A 459 -4.04 -21.06 15.33
C THR A 459 -4.13 -19.54 15.38
N ALA A 460 -4.42 -18.88 14.26
CA ALA A 460 -4.59 -17.44 14.23
C ALA A 460 -5.81 -17.04 15.09
N PRO A 461 -5.66 -16.14 16.08
CA PRO A 461 -6.82 -15.63 16.81
C PRO A 461 -7.71 -14.74 15.95
N LEU A 462 -7.12 -14.06 14.96
CA LEU A 462 -7.79 -13.08 14.13
C LEU A 462 -7.20 -13.11 12.72
N MET A 463 -8.07 -13.03 11.72
CA MET A 463 -7.67 -12.65 10.36
C MET A 463 -8.54 -11.50 9.88
N VAL A 464 -7.98 -10.66 9.02
CA VAL A 464 -8.68 -9.56 8.38
C VAL A 464 -8.54 -9.71 6.87
N ALA A 465 -9.65 -9.77 6.15
CA ALA A 465 -9.65 -9.69 4.69
C ALA A 465 -10.04 -8.27 4.27
N VAL A 466 -9.25 -7.69 3.36
CA VAL A 466 -9.52 -6.38 2.75
C VAL A 466 -9.95 -6.62 1.31
N THR A 467 -11.13 -6.12 0.97
CA THR A 467 -11.79 -6.31 -0.32
C THR A 467 -11.93 -4.99 -1.06
N ALA A 468 -12.27 -5.02 -2.35
CA ALA A 468 -12.51 -3.81 -3.13
C ALA A 468 -13.70 -3.92 -4.09
N ASP A 469 -14.49 -2.84 -4.23
CA ASP A 469 -15.54 -2.66 -5.26
C ASP A 469 -14.87 -2.33 -6.61
N THR A 470 -14.42 -3.37 -7.30
CA THR A 470 -13.68 -3.19 -8.54
C THR A 470 -14.55 -2.75 -9.70
N GLU A 471 -15.83 -3.12 -9.69
CA GLU A 471 -16.78 -2.66 -10.71
C GLU A 471 -16.95 -1.15 -10.64
N ARG A 472 -17.15 -0.60 -9.44
CA ARG A 472 -17.24 0.85 -9.24
C ARG A 472 -15.95 1.57 -9.66
N LEU A 473 -14.79 1.02 -9.29
CA LEU A 473 -13.51 1.59 -9.70
C LEU A 473 -13.33 1.58 -11.22
N LEU A 474 -13.77 0.52 -11.90
CA LEU A 474 -13.75 0.42 -13.36
C LEU A 474 -14.75 1.38 -14.03
N GLU A 475 -15.91 1.62 -13.41
CA GLU A 475 -16.92 2.55 -13.91
C GLU A 475 -16.44 4.01 -13.84
N HIS A 476 -15.90 4.43 -12.69
CA HIS A 476 -15.48 5.83 -12.49
C HIS A 476 -14.07 6.12 -13.00
N HIS A 477 -13.18 5.12 -12.94
CA HIS A 477 -11.75 5.30 -13.20
C HIS A 477 -11.17 4.15 -14.02
N PRO A 478 -11.67 3.88 -15.23
CA PRO A 478 -11.37 2.65 -15.99
C PRO A 478 -9.88 2.34 -16.13
N ARG A 479 -9.05 3.35 -16.44
CA ARG A 479 -7.58 3.19 -16.54
C ARG A 479 -6.89 3.08 -15.17
N ARG A 480 -7.40 3.75 -14.14
CA ARG A 480 -6.78 3.73 -12.80
C ARG A 480 -7.28 2.59 -11.92
N ALA A 481 -8.37 1.92 -12.28
CA ALA A 481 -9.08 0.97 -11.43
C ALA A 481 -8.15 -0.09 -10.83
N PHE A 482 -7.24 -0.65 -11.64
CA PHE A 482 -6.27 -1.63 -11.13
C PHE A 482 -5.33 -1.02 -10.08
N ARG A 483 -4.69 0.12 -10.37
CA ARG A 483 -3.79 0.79 -9.40
C ARG A 483 -4.56 1.20 -8.15
N ALA A 484 -5.73 1.83 -8.31
CA ALA A 484 -6.60 2.28 -7.23
C ALA A 484 -6.97 1.13 -6.29
N THR A 485 -7.39 -0.01 -6.85
CA THR A 485 -7.71 -1.23 -6.08
C THR A 485 -6.57 -1.61 -5.14
N GLN A 486 -5.34 -1.67 -5.67
CA GLN A 486 -4.18 -2.13 -4.89
C GLN A 486 -3.65 -1.07 -3.92
N LEU A 487 -3.70 0.21 -4.33
CA LEU A 487 -3.24 1.32 -3.50
C LEU A 487 -4.16 1.54 -2.30
N LEU A 488 -5.47 1.64 -2.51
CA LEU A 488 -6.45 1.91 -1.45
C LEU A 488 -6.51 0.77 -0.43
N THR A 489 -6.54 -0.48 -0.89
CA THR A 489 -6.52 -1.64 0.01
C THR A 489 -5.17 -1.80 0.72
N GLY A 490 -4.05 -1.43 0.07
CA GLY A 490 -2.72 -1.44 0.66
C GLY A 490 -2.59 -0.41 1.78
N VAL A 491 -3.17 0.78 1.60
CA VAL A 491 -3.24 1.80 2.65
C VAL A 491 -3.93 1.24 3.89
N VAL A 492 -5.10 0.62 3.73
CA VAL A 492 -5.84 0.00 4.85
C VAL A 492 -5.04 -1.14 5.49
N ALA A 493 -4.45 -2.03 4.68
CA ALA A 493 -3.64 -3.15 5.18
C ALA A 493 -2.44 -2.70 6.01
N GLN A 494 -1.76 -1.61 5.61
CA GLN A 494 -0.66 -1.06 6.39
C GLN A 494 -1.16 -0.42 7.70
N ARG A 495 -2.25 0.34 7.67
CA ARG A 495 -2.83 0.94 8.89
C ARG A 495 -3.24 -0.13 9.91
N VAL A 496 -3.89 -1.20 9.47
CA VAL A 496 -4.19 -2.37 10.31
C VAL A 496 -2.90 -2.99 10.87
N SER A 497 -1.85 -3.10 10.05
CA SER A 497 -0.55 -3.64 10.49
C SER A 497 0.15 -2.77 11.54
N LEU A 498 0.05 -1.44 11.44
CA LEU A 498 0.58 -0.50 12.43
C LEU A 498 -0.20 -0.59 13.75
N ALA A 499 -1.53 -0.64 13.67
CA ALA A 499 -2.36 -0.84 14.85
C ALA A 499 -2.07 -2.19 15.53
N ALA A 500 -1.86 -3.26 14.75
CA ALA A 500 -1.45 -4.57 15.28
C ALA A 500 -0.12 -4.49 16.04
N ALA A 501 0.86 -3.79 15.46
CA ALA A 501 2.16 -3.57 16.10
C ALA A 501 2.05 -2.81 17.43
N ALA A 502 1.13 -1.85 17.55
CA ALA A 502 0.86 -1.14 18.80
C ALA A 502 0.30 -2.05 19.91
N HIS A 503 -0.37 -3.15 19.53
CA HIS A 503 -0.82 -4.18 20.46
C HIS A 503 0.20 -5.30 20.70
N GLY A 504 1.34 -5.28 20.01
CA GLY A 504 2.36 -6.34 20.09
C GLY A 504 2.04 -7.57 19.23
N LEU A 505 1.13 -7.43 18.27
CA LEU A 505 0.76 -8.48 17.32
C LEU A 505 1.58 -8.33 16.02
N SER A 506 1.92 -9.45 15.41
CA SER A 506 2.37 -9.51 14.03
C SER A 506 1.17 -9.49 13.09
N ALA A 507 1.32 -8.86 11.92
CA ALA A 507 0.32 -8.89 10.85
C ALA A 507 0.98 -9.40 9.57
N ARG A 508 0.73 -10.66 9.22
CA ARG A 508 1.21 -11.29 7.98
C ARG A 508 0.24 -10.98 6.86
N VAL A 509 0.56 -9.94 6.08
CA VAL A 509 -0.09 -9.70 4.78
C VAL A 509 0.31 -10.83 3.83
N THR A 510 -0.67 -11.51 3.23
CA THR A 510 -0.44 -12.64 2.33
C THR A 510 -1.35 -12.57 1.11
N ASN A 511 -0.79 -12.95 -0.04
CA ASN A 511 -1.51 -13.24 -1.28
C ASN A 511 -1.49 -14.76 -1.59
N SER A 512 -1.04 -15.58 -0.65
CA SER A 512 -1.00 -17.05 -0.78
C SER A 512 -2.37 -17.64 -0.42
N TYR A 513 -3.39 -17.28 -1.18
CA TYR A 513 -4.73 -17.83 -1.07
C TYR A 513 -5.35 -17.96 -2.46
N ASP A 514 -6.27 -18.91 -2.60
CA ASP A 514 -7.12 -18.99 -3.78
C ASP A 514 -8.21 -17.92 -3.71
N ALA A 515 -8.24 -16.97 -4.67
CA ALA A 515 -9.16 -15.85 -4.59
C ALA A 515 -10.62 -16.23 -4.81
N ASP A 516 -10.91 -17.25 -5.63
CA ASP A 516 -12.27 -17.75 -5.86
C ASP A 516 -12.83 -18.35 -4.56
N GLU A 517 -12.03 -19.23 -3.93
CA GLU A 517 -12.44 -19.87 -2.69
C GLU A 517 -12.51 -18.86 -1.53
N CYS A 518 -11.63 -17.84 -1.52
CA CYS A 518 -11.68 -16.75 -0.55
C CYS A 518 -12.96 -15.91 -0.72
N ALA A 519 -13.30 -15.53 -1.96
CA ALA A 519 -14.54 -14.81 -2.26
C ALA A 519 -15.77 -15.61 -1.82
N ARG A 520 -15.79 -16.92 -2.13
CA ARG A 520 -16.87 -17.83 -1.72
C ARG A 520 -17.02 -17.92 -0.20
N LEU A 521 -15.91 -18.04 0.54
CA LEU A 521 -15.92 -18.10 2.01
C LEU A 521 -16.32 -16.77 2.65
N LEU A 522 -16.01 -15.65 2.00
CA LEU A 522 -16.42 -14.31 2.41
C LEU A 522 -17.84 -13.94 1.95
N GLY A 523 -18.54 -14.82 1.22
CA GLY A 523 -19.88 -14.55 0.69
C GLY A 523 -19.91 -13.41 -0.32
N LEU A 524 -18.81 -13.19 -1.05
CA LEU A 524 -18.70 -12.18 -2.11
C LEU A 524 -19.18 -12.77 -3.44
N ASP A 525 -19.62 -11.90 -4.35
CA ASP A 525 -20.00 -12.31 -5.71
C ASP A 525 -18.77 -12.65 -6.58
N GLY A 526 -17.58 -12.19 -6.20
CA GLY A 526 -16.34 -12.40 -6.94
C GLY A 526 -16.22 -11.56 -8.21
N GLU A 527 -17.25 -10.80 -8.58
CA GLU A 527 -17.28 -9.99 -9.80
C GLU A 527 -17.22 -8.49 -9.49
N ARG A 528 -18.07 -8.03 -8.58
CA ARG A 528 -18.12 -6.63 -8.15
C ARG A 528 -17.16 -6.38 -7.02
N GLU A 529 -17.23 -7.21 -5.97
CA GLU A 529 -16.35 -7.10 -4.81
C GLU A 529 -15.39 -8.30 -4.73
N ILE A 530 -14.09 -8.01 -4.72
CA ILE A 530 -13.05 -9.04 -4.76
C ILE A 530 -12.13 -8.98 -3.53
N PRO A 531 -11.59 -10.12 -3.03
CA PRO A 531 -10.60 -10.13 -1.98
C PRO A 531 -9.21 -9.74 -2.50
N VAL A 532 -8.63 -8.68 -1.93
CA VAL A 532 -7.35 -8.12 -2.40
C VAL A 532 -6.18 -8.48 -1.47
N PHE A 533 -6.40 -8.38 -0.15
CA PHE A 533 -5.43 -8.80 0.87
C PHE A 533 -6.07 -9.70 1.92
N LEU A 534 -5.30 -10.69 2.38
CA LEU A 534 -5.56 -11.38 3.63
C LEU A 534 -4.45 -11.04 4.63
N LEU A 535 -4.83 -10.64 5.84
CA LEU A 535 -3.93 -10.40 6.95
C LEU A 535 -4.20 -11.47 8.00
N VAL A 536 -3.18 -12.26 8.33
CA VAL A 536 -3.23 -13.20 9.46
C VAL A 536 -2.55 -12.53 10.65
N LEU A 537 -3.26 -12.40 11.77
CA LEU A 537 -2.80 -11.65 12.93
C LEU A 537 -2.65 -12.55 14.15
N GLY A 538 -1.61 -12.29 14.93
CA GLY A 538 -1.38 -12.99 16.19
C GLY A 538 0.01 -12.72 16.75
N GLU A 539 0.24 -13.13 17.98
CA GLU A 539 1.59 -13.18 18.53
C GLU A 539 2.37 -14.33 17.85
N PRO A 540 3.58 -14.11 17.33
CA PRO A 540 4.37 -15.20 16.78
C PRO A 540 4.76 -16.19 17.89
N ASN A 541 4.66 -17.50 17.62
CA ASN A 541 5.19 -18.49 18.55
C ASN A 541 6.72 -18.37 18.64
N ALA A 542 7.22 -18.07 19.86
CA ALA A 542 8.62 -17.81 20.16
C ALA A 542 9.68 -18.80 19.61
N PRO A 543 9.46 -20.13 19.49
CA PRO A 543 10.53 -21.06 19.12
C PRO A 543 11.03 -20.98 17.66
N TRP A 544 10.41 -20.17 16.79
CA TRP A 544 10.74 -20.16 15.34
C TRP A 544 11.50 -18.92 14.85
N HIS A 545 11.80 -17.97 15.73
CA HIS A 545 12.75 -16.90 15.42
C HIS A 545 14.17 -17.41 15.66
N LEU A 546 14.70 -18.18 14.71
CA LEU A 546 16.09 -18.67 14.74
C LEU A 546 17.12 -17.59 14.38
N GLY A 547 16.66 -16.40 13.99
CA GLY A 547 17.50 -15.25 13.65
C GLY A 547 17.55 -14.17 14.73
N THR A 548 18.72 -13.57 14.91
CA THR A 548 18.91 -12.33 15.67
C THR A 548 18.47 -11.14 14.82
N ARG A 549 17.63 -10.26 15.36
CA ARG A 549 17.22 -9.01 14.71
C ARG A 549 18.19 -7.90 15.06
N VAL A 550 18.85 -7.33 14.06
CA VAL A 550 19.69 -6.13 14.18
C VAL A 550 18.91 -4.96 13.60
N ARG A 551 18.86 -3.85 14.34
CA ARG A 551 18.28 -2.59 13.85
C ARG A 551 19.42 -1.60 13.66
N PRO A 552 19.37 -0.75 12.62
CA PRO A 552 20.34 0.32 12.44
C PRO A 552 20.35 1.28 13.64
#